data_AF-A0AA47A1S3-F1
#
_entry.id   AF-A0AA47A1S3-F1
#
_cell.length_a   1.000
_cell.length_b   1.000
_cell.length_c   1.000
_cell.angle_alpha   90.00
_cell.angle_beta   90.00
_cell.angle_gamma   90.00
#
_symmetry.space_group_name_H-M   'P 1'
#
loop_
_entity.id
_entity.type
_entity.pdbx_description
1 polymer ?
#
loop_
_entity_poly.entity_id
_entity_poly.type
_entity_poly.pdbx_seq_one_letter_code
_entity_poly.pdbx_strand_id
1 'polypeptide(L)'
;MKNLFYLLLFCSCAVMAQEQKYILLDSLTANYKVKHYTLDTSPYGPKNTIEIYNVFSKLYGLNEGGDYIVLFSILPNLGSKTNWEVIDYEEIKNNFFPTKEIFKKTEHRVFNVSLEKAFDISRVRLVKKIKDKYYVGKKCRIEGFYCMDYPRDMQVATKNFILNTNQPIKPINVLKEDYKRVLPNHPFPLDRENLAFHIPNVLEGTYLSNIEEKWSDVMYYFYQFCNYENRSIDELVYIKDKGIVAGAYGDYFYPIGKIDRTGTKRSDWDKVIHGAKNRLLWAEELKKEWKDKEKELENWKKGK
;
A
#
# COMPACT_ATOMS: atom_id res chain seq x y z
N MET A 1 36.84 -15.41 36.38
CA MET A 1 36.89 -14.49 35.22
C MET A 1 36.63 -15.16 33.87
N LYS A 2 37.01 -16.42 33.62
CA LYS A 2 36.67 -17.12 32.35
C LYS A 2 35.17 -17.31 32.11
N ASN A 3 34.37 -17.57 33.15
CA ASN A 3 32.92 -17.78 33.02
C ASN A 3 32.10 -16.49 32.78
N LEU A 4 32.66 -15.32 33.09
CA LEU A 4 31.97 -14.03 32.86
C LEU A 4 32.09 -13.60 31.37
N PHE A 5 33.17 -14.01 30.71
CA PHE A 5 33.40 -13.72 29.28
C PHE A 5 32.44 -14.52 28.38
N TYR A 6 32.12 -15.76 28.74
CA TYR A 6 31.12 -16.56 28.02
C TYR A 6 29.71 -15.96 28.13
N LEU A 7 29.32 -15.45 29.30
CA LEU A 7 28.01 -14.81 29.48
C LEU A 7 27.87 -13.53 28.63
N LEU A 8 28.94 -12.73 28.54
CA LEU A 8 28.98 -11.53 27.69
C LEU A 8 28.98 -11.85 26.18
N LEU A 9 29.65 -12.94 25.76
CA LEU A 9 29.61 -13.43 24.37
C LEU A 9 28.23 -13.94 23.96
N PHE A 10 27.50 -14.62 24.86
CA PHE A 10 26.11 -15.04 24.61
C PHE A 10 25.13 -13.86 24.61
N CYS A 11 25.38 -12.80 25.38
CA CYS A 11 24.58 -11.57 25.32
C CYS A 11 24.83 -10.75 24.04
N SER A 12 26.01 -10.81 23.43
CA SER A 12 26.28 -10.16 22.14
C SER A 12 25.73 -10.91 20.92
N CYS A 13 25.45 -12.22 21.03
CA CYS A 13 24.75 -12.98 20.00
C CYS A 13 23.22 -12.92 20.12
N ALA A 14 22.70 -12.44 21.26
CA ALA A 14 21.26 -12.29 21.50
C ALA A 14 20.64 -11.04 20.87
N VAL A 15 21.46 -10.14 20.30
CA VAL A 15 21.01 -9.28 19.20
C VAL A 15 21.05 -10.14 17.92
N MET A 16 20.28 -11.23 17.93
CA MET A 16 20.00 -11.96 16.70
C MET A 16 19.38 -10.93 15.77
N ALA A 17 20.10 -10.61 14.69
CA ALA A 17 19.50 -9.98 13.53
C ALA A 17 18.19 -10.72 13.30
N GLN A 18 17.06 -10.05 13.49
CA GLN A 18 15.76 -10.66 13.28
C GLN A 18 15.81 -11.29 11.89
N GLU A 19 15.75 -12.61 11.82
CA GLU A 19 16.01 -13.35 10.60
C GLU A 19 15.15 -12.78 9.48
N GLN A 20 15.80 -12.23 8.47
CA GLN A 20 15.13 -11.55 7.38
C GLN A 20 14.29 -12.59 6.66
N LYS A 21 12.97 -12.43 6.69
CA LYS A 21 12.06 -13.34 6.01
C LYS A 21 11.83 -12.91 4.56
N TYR A 22 11.61 -13.90 3.70
CA TYR A 22 11.39 -13.70 2.27
C TYR A 22 10.09 -14.37 1.83
N ILE A 23 9.42 -13.85 0.80
CA ILE A 23 8.32 -14.54 0.14
C ILE A 23 8.65 -14.65 -1.34
N LEU A 24 8.49 -15.85 -1.91
CA LEU A 24 8.61 -16.07 -3.34
C LEU A 24 7.33 -15.65 -4.06
N LEU A 25 7.47 -14.77 -5.04
CA LEU A 25 6.37 -14.36 -5.91
C LEU A 25 5.73 -15.55 -6.63
N ASP A 26 6.54 -16.51 -7.09
CA ASP A 26 6.06 -17.73 -7.74
C ASP A 26 5.19 -18.59 -6.79
N SER A 27 5.50 -18.56 -5.49
CA SER A 27 4.67 -19.24 -4.48
C SER A 27 3.34 -18.51 -4.29
N LEU A 28 3.32 -17.17 -4.34
CA LEU A 28 2.08 -16.40 -4.29
C LEU A 28 1.20 -16.69 -5.51
N THR A 29 1.77 -16.61 -6.72
CA THR A 29 1.03 -16.82 -7.98
C THR A 29 0.54 -18.26 -8.15
N ALA A 30 1.24 -19.25 -7.59
CA ALA A 30 0.78 -20.64 -7.58
C ALA A 30 -0.40 -20.90 -6.63
N ASN A 31 -0.55 -20.10 -5.57
CA ASN A 31 -1.54 -20.35 -4.51
C ASN A 31 -2.71 -19.36 -4.49
N TYR A 32 -2.56 -18.21 -5.13
CA TYR A 32 -3.50 -17.10 -5.06
C TYR A 32 -3.63 -16.40 -6.42
N LYS A 33 -4.79 -15.76 -6.63
CA LYS A 33 -4.94 -14.78 -7.71
C LYS A 33 -4.02 -13.60 -7.38
N VAL A 34 -3.10 -13.27 -8.29
CA VAL A 34 -2.21 -12.12 -8.18
C VAL A 34 -2.41 -11.20 -9.39
N LYS A 35 -2.63 -9.91 -9.15
CA LYS A 35 -2.67 -8.88 -10.20
C LYS A 35 -1.48 -7.95 -10.03
N HIS A 36 -0.69 -7.83 -11.09
CA HIS A 36 0.51 -7.01 -11.14
C HIS A 36 0.24 -5.74 -11.95
N TYR A 37 0.70 -4.60 -11.44
CA TYR A 37 0.66 -3.32 -12.13
C TYR A 37 1.96 -2.54 -11.96
N THR A 38 2.21 -1.65 -12.91
CA THR A 38 3.33 -0.71 -12.86
C THR A 38 2.83 0.72 -12.74
N LEU A 39 3.45 1.51 -11.86
CA LEU A 39 3.13 2.91 -11.64
C LEU A 39 4.33 3.78 -12.03
N ASP A 40 4.17 4.67 -13.00
CA ASP A 40 5.20 5.64 -13.39
C ASP A 40 5.37 6.71 -12.30
N THR A 41 6.59 6.89 -11.81
CA THR A 41 6.91 7.86 -10.76
C THR A 41 7.35 9.21 -11.32
N SER A 42 7.39 9.38 -12.65
CA SER A 42 7.72 10.66 -13.29
C SER A 42 6.89 11.85 -12.79
N PRO A 43 5.58 11.73 -12.47
CA PRO A 43 4.81 12.82 -11.86
C PRO A 43 5.39 13.30 -10.54
N TYR A 44 6.19 12.49 -9.85
CA TYR A 44 6.83 12.84 -8.60
C TYR A 44 8.22 13.45 -8.77
N GLY A 45 8.77 13.49 -9.99
CA GLY A 45 10.13 13.98 -10.28
C GLY A 45 11.06 12.90 -10.80
N PRO A 46 11.42 11.86 -10.01
CA PRO A 46 12.31 10.80 -10.48
C PRO A 46 11.59 9.87 -11.45
N LYS A 47 12.14 9.71 -12.65
CA LYS A 47 11.67 8.70 -13.62
C LYS A 47 12.09 7.29 -13.17
N ASN A 48 11.14 6.57 -12.59
CA ASN A 48 11.27 5.19 -12.14
C ASN A 48 9.88 4.53 -12.14
N THR A 49 9.77 3.32 -11.60
CA THR A 49 8.54 2.54 -11.57
C THR A 49 8.34 1.95 -10.19
N ILE A 50 7.12 2.02 -9.67
CA ILE A 50 6.68 1.15 -8.57
C ILE A 50 6.00 -0.07 -9.19
N GLU A 51 6.47 -1.27 -8.86
CA GLU A 51 5.75 -2.51 -9.18
C GLU A 51 4.83 -2.83 -8.00
N ILE A 52 3.53 -2.99 -8.25
CA ILE A 52 2.56 -3.40 -7.24
C ILE A 52 1.98 -4.78 -7.55
N TYR A 53 1.82 -5.60 -6.52
CA TYR A 53 1.26 -6.95 -6.62
C TYR A 53 0.09 -7.08 -5.64
N ASN A 54 -1.13 -7.13 -6.18
CA ASN A 54 -2.35 -7.38 -5.43
C ASN A 54 -2.54 -8.88 -5.28
N VAL A 55 -2.40 -9.41 -4.06
CA VAL A 55 -2.63 -10.82 -3.75
C VAL A 55 -3.99 -10.95 -3.08
N PHE A 56 -4.91 -11.64 -3.74
CA PHE A 56 -6.28 -11.82 -3.27
C PHE A 56 -6.38 -13.08 -2.41
N SER A 57 -7.12 -13.02 -1.31
CA SER A 57 -7.43 -14.20 -0.52
C SER A 57 -8.22 -15.22 -1.36
N LYS A 58 -8.21 -16.48 -0.93
CA LYS A 58 -9.00 -17.54 -1.59
C LYS A 58 -10.51 -17.32 -1.45
N LEU A 59 -10.93 -16.60 -0.41
CA LEU A 59 -12.34 -16.29 -0.13
C LEU A 59 -12.83 -15.04 -0.86
N TYR A 60 -11.94 -14.34 -1.57
CA TYR A 60 -12.26 -13.05 -2.19
C TYR A 60 -13.38 -13.19 -3.23
N GLY A 61 -14.46 -12.43 -3.04
CA GLY A 61 -15.63 -12.41 -3.93
C GLY A 61 -16.59 -13.59 -3.73
N LEU A 62 -16.36 -14.45 -2.72
CA LEU A 62 -17.25 -15.57 -2.39
C LEU A 62 -18.39 -15.16 -1.42
N ASN A 63 -18.37 -13.92 -0.91
CA ASN A 63 -19.30 -13.42 0.09
C ASN A 63 -19.26 -14.18 1.44
N GLU A 64 -18.10 -14.75 1.80
CA GLU A 64 -17.90 -15.50 3.04
C GLU A 64 -17.16 -14.70 4.13
N GLY A 65 -17.14 -13.36 4.00
CA GLY A 65 -16.49 -12.49 4.99
C GLY A 65 -14.96 -12.52 4.97
N GLY A 66 -14.34 -12.97 3.88
CA GLY A 66 -12.90 -13.16 3.75
C GLY A 66 -12.22 -12.37 2.62
N ASP A 67 -12.82 -11.26 2.17
CA ASP A 67 -12.36 -10.46 1.03
C ASP A 67 -11.10 -9.63 1.37
N TYR A 68 -9.96 -10.29 1.46
CA TYR A 68 -8.69 -9.65 1.78
C TYR A 68 -7.82 -9.44 0.54
N ILE A 69 -7.10 -8.32 0.54
CA ILE A 69 -6.01 -8.06 -0.41
C ILE A 69 -4.75 -7.78 0.39
N VAL A 70 -3.67 -8.46 0.06
CA VAL A 70 -2.32 -8.05 0.47
C VAL A 70 -1.63 -7.42 -0.72
N LEU A 71 -1.34 -6.13 -0.62
CA LEU A 71 -0.63 -5.36 -1.63
C LEU A 71 0.86 -5.36 -1.29
N PHE A 72 1.69 -5.83 -2.22
CA PHE A 72 3.13 -5.64 -2.16
C PHE A 72 3.52 -4.51 -3.10
N SER A 73 4.21 -3.49 -2.60
CA SER A 73 4.71 -2.36 -3.41
C SER A 73 6.24 -2.34 -3.38
N ILE A 74 6.86 -2.52 -4.54
CA ILE A 74 8.32 -2.45 -4.72
C ILE A 74 8.69 -1.01 -5.06
N LEU A 75 9.14 -0.29 -4.03
CA LEU A 75 9.40 1.15 -4.11
C LEU A 75 10.77 1.45 -4.73
N PRO A 76 10.90 2.54 -5.50
CA PRO A 76 12.16 2.95 -6.08
C PRO A 76 13.29 3.09 -5.09
N ASN A 77 14.43 2.46 -5.33
CA ASN A 77 15.63 2.86 -4.60
C ASN A 77 16.18 4.14 -5.21
N LEU A 78 15.94 5.30 -4.57
CA LEU A 78 16.30 6.62 -5.11
C LEU A 78 17.80 6.80 -5.44
N GLY A 79 18.69 5.98 -4.86
CA GLY A 79 20.12 5.97 -5.20
C GLY A 79 20.53 4.97 -6.30
N SER A 80 19.59 4.26 -6.93
CA SER A 80 19.87 3.19 -7.89
C SER A 80 18.90 3.21 -9.06
N LYS A 81 19.38 2.78 -10.24
CA LYS A 81 18.53 2.61 -11.43
C LYS A 81 17.65 1.35 -11.37
N THR A 82 17.84 0.48 -10.37
CA THR A 82 17.07 -0.77 -10.21
C THR A 82 16.50 -0.90 -8.81
N ASN A 83 15.25 -1.37 -8.76
CA ASN A 83 14.49 -1.62 -7.53
C ASN A 83 14.65 -3.06 -7.03
N TRP A 84 15.33 -3.88 -7.82
CA TRP A 84 15.65 -5.28 -7.53
C TRP A 84 17.16 -5.46 -7.44
N GLU A 85 17.59 -6.38 -6.58
CA GLU A 85 18.97 -6.85 -6.49
C GLU A 85 19.03 -8.36 -6.59
N VAL A 86 20.11 -8.88 -7.18
CA VAL A 86 20.37 -10.31 -7.22
C VAL A 86 20.62 -10.80 -5.79
N ILE A 87 20.05 -11.96 -5.46
CA ILE A 87 20.27 -12.64 -4.19
C ILE A 87 20.55 -14.12 -4.46
N ASP A 88 21.43 -14.73 -3.66
CA ASP A 88 21.67 -16.17 -3.74
C ASP A 88 20.48 -16.92 -3.12
N TYR A 89 20.02 -17.97 -3.80
CA TYR A 89 18.97 -18.84 -3.28
C TYR A 89 19.42 -19.55 -2.01
N GLU A 90 20.69 -19.96 -1.96
CA GLU A 90 21.24 -20.70 -0.82
C GLU A 90 21.22 -19.87 0.47
N GLU A 91 21.31 -18.54 0.36
CA GLU A 91 21.21 -17.60 1.49
C GLU A 91 19.79 -17.45 2.04
N ILE A 92 18.76 -17.71 1.22
CA ILE A 92 17.35 -17.42 1.59
C ILE A 92 16.48 -18.65 1.74
N LYS A 93 16.93 -19.84 1.29
CA LYS A 93 16.10 -21.05 1.17
C LYS A 93 15.44 -21.50 2.47
N ASN A 94 16.06 -21.20 3.62
CA ASN A 94 15.55 -21.57 4.94
C ASN A 94 14.68 -20.48 5.59
N ASN A 95 14.58 -19.30 4.96
CA ASN A 95 14.00 -18.09 5.54
C ASN A 95 12.72 -17.65 4.85
N PHE A 96 12.03 -18.57 4.17
CA PHE A 96 10.77 -18.27 3.52
C PHE A 96 9.62 -18.16 4.54
N PHE A 97 8.90 -17.05 4.47
CA PHE A 97 7.64 -16.89 5.17
C PHE A 97 6.58 -17.78 4.51
N PRO A 98 5.76 -18.53 5.28
CA PRO A 98 4.74 -19.39 4.72
C PRO A 98 3.65 -18.59 3.99
N THR A 99 3.55 -18.77 2.67
CA THR A 99 2.58 -18.06 1.81
C THR A 99 1.13 -18.21 2.28
N LYS A 100 0.78 -19.31 2.94
CA LYS A 100 -0.56 -19.54 3.49
C LYS A 100 -0.95 -18.57 4.62
N GLU A 101 0.03 -17.99 5.31
CA GLU A 101 -0.19 -17.13 6.48
C GLU A 101 -0.18 -15.63 6.14
N ILE A 102 -0.06 -15.25 4.86
CA ILE A 102 0.12 -13.85 4.45
C ILE A 102 -1.05 -12.94 4.82
N PHE A 103 -2.25 -13.51 4.98
CA PHE A 103 -3.44 -12.75 5.36
C PHE A 103 -3.64 -12.63 6.87
N LYS A 104 -2.90 -13.39 7.69
CA LYS A 104 -3.07 -13.42 9.16
C LYS A 104 -2.95 -12.06 9.80
N LYS A 105 -2.00 -11.24 9.34
CA LYS A 105 -1.85 -9.87 9.83
C LYS A 105 -3.12 -9.04 9.61
N THR A 106 -3.76 -9.16 8.45
CA THR A 106 -5.01 -8.46 8.15
C THR A 106 -6.17 -9.03 8.96
N GLU A 107 -6.30 -10.36 9.01
CA GLU A 107 -7.32 -11.06 9.81
C GLU A 107 -7.29 -10.64 11.29
N HIS A 108 -6.10 -10.63 11.90
CA HIS A 108 -5.93 -10.21 13.29
C HIS A 108 -6.35 -8.74 13.51
N ARG A 109 -6.11 -7.86 12.54
CA ARG A 109 -6.58 -6.46 12.60
C ARG A 109 -8.10 -6.37 12.55
N VAL A 110 -8.77 -7.20 11.75
CA VAL A 110 -10.24 -7.24 11.66
C VAL A 110 -10.85 -7.63 13.01
N PHE A 111 -10.34 -8.68 13.63
CA PHE A 111 -10.86 -9.20 14.89
C PHE A 111 -10.28 -8.48 16.12
N ASN A 112 -9.43 -7.48 15.93
CA ASN A 112 -8.71 -6.77 17.00
C ASN A 112 -7.97 -7.73 17.96
N VAL A 113 -7.37 -8.78 17.41
CA VAL A 113 -6.60 -9.80 18.15
C VAL A 113 -5.12 -9.48 18.07
N SER A 114 -4.38 -9.72 19.16
CA SER A 114 -2.92 -9.54 19.18
C SER A 114 -2.25 -10.35 18.06
N LEU A 115 -1.35 -9.72 17.33
CA LEU A 115 -0.60 -10.39 16.26
C LEU A 115 0.59 -11.15 16.83
N GLU A 116 0.67 -12.45 16.56
CA GLU A 116 1.89 -13.21 16.84
C GLU A 116 3.02 -12.74 15.93
N LYS A 117 4.24 -12.59 16.49
CA LYS A 117 5.43 -12.15 15.73
C LYS A 117 5.71 -13.03 14.52
N ALA A 118 5.32 -14.31 14.57
CA ALA A 118 5.47 -15.25 13.46
C ALA A 118 4.70 -14.81 12.20
N PHE A 119 3.56 -14.14 12.37
CA PHE A 119 2.66 -13.66 11.30
C PHE A 119 2.92 -12.20 10.88
N ASP A 120 3.88 -11.51 11.50
CA ASP A 120 4.20 -10.16 11.08
C ASP A 120 5.01 -10.18 9.77
N ILE A 121 4.34 -9.73 8.72
CA ILE A 121 4.92 -9.57 7.38
C ILE A 121 5.51 -8.19 7.13
N SER A 122 5.50 -7.27 8.11
CA SER A 122 5.94 -5.87 7.92
C SER A 122 7.34 -5.70 7.33
N ARG A 123 8.25 -6.64 7.63
CA ARG A 123 9.66 -6.62 7.21
C ARG A 123 9.99 -7.67 6.17
N VAL A 124 9.00 -8.44 5.70
CA VAL A 124 9.22 -9.47 4.69
C VAL A 124 9.60 -8.84 3.37
N ARG A 125 10.54 -9.46 2.65
CA ARG A 125 10.96 -9.01 1.31
C ARG A 125 10.41 -9.93 0.23
N LEU A 126 9.86 -9.36 -0.82
CA LEU A 126 9.41 -10.11 -2.00
C LEU A 126 10.60 -10.52 -2.86
N VAL A 127 10.63 -11.78 -3.28
CA VAL A 127 11.64 -12.37 -4.15
C VAL A 127 10.97 -12.89 -5.40
N LYS A 128 11.52 -12.57 -6.58
CA LYS A 128 11.09 -13.16 -7.85
C LYS A 128 12.24 -13.95 -8.48
N LYS A 129 11.90 -15.04 -9.16
CA LYS A 129 12.83 -15.83 -9.96
C LYS A 129 12.68 -15.43 -11.42
N ILE A 130 13.79 -15.17 -12.09
CA ILE A 130 13.84 -14.92 -13.53
C ILE A 130 14.90 -15.84 -14.11
N LYS A 131 14.48 -16.84 -14.89
CA LYS A 131 15.35 -17.94 -15.33
C LYS A 131 16.01 -18.59 -14.10
N ASP A 132 17.33 -18.65 -14.03
CA ASP A 132 18.07 -19.31 -12.94
C ASP A 132 18.54 -18.36 -11.85
N LYS A 133 18.09 -17.09 -11.86
CA LYS A 133 18.50 -16.07 -10.89
C LYS A 133 17.33 -15.61 -10.04
N TYR A 134 17.62 -15.36 -8.76
CA TYR A 134 16.68 -14.80 -7.81
C TYR A 134 16.97 -13.31 -7.61
N TYR A 135 15.90 -12.55 -7.47
CA TYR A 135 15.93 -11.10 -7.29
C TYR A 135 15.05 -10.72 -6.13
N VAL A 136 15.59 -9.95 -5.19
CA VAL A 136 14.84 -9.44 -4.04
C VAL A 136 14.54 -7.95 -4.21
N GLY A 137 13.33 -7.55 -3.83
CA GLY A 137 12.94 -6.14 -3.82
C GLY A 137 13.77 -5.37 -2.78
N LYS A 138 14.44 -4.30 -3.20
CA LYS A 138 15.29 -3.48 -2.32
C LYS A 138 14.49 -2.80 -1.22
N LYS A 139 13.32 -2.28 -1.58
CA LYS A 139 12.37 -1.64 -0.66
C LYS A 139 10.98 -2.18 -0.96
N CYS A 140 10.49 -3.05 -0.08
CA CYS A 140 9.17 -3.64 -0.18
C CYS A 140 8.30 -3.03 0.91
N ARG A 141 7.13 -2.51 0.51
CA ARG A 141 6.05 -2.12 1.42
C ARG A 141 4.93 -3.14 1.27
N ILE A 142 4.30 -3.50 2.39
CA ILE A 142 3.27 -4.52 2.44
C ILE A 142 2.07 -3.97 3.21
N GLU A 143 0.92 -3.99 2.55
CA GLU A 143 -0.34 -3.45 3.05
C GLU A 143 -1.42 -4.52 2.99
N GLY A 144 -2.12 -4.70 4.10
CA GLY A 144 -3.29 -5.58 4.17
C GLY A 144 -4.57 -4.76 4.16
N PHE A 145 -5.49 -5.10 3.28
CA PHE A 145 -6.81 -4.48 3.16
C PHE A 145 -7.92 -5.50 3.35
N TYR A 146 -9.01 -5.07 3.97
CA TYR A 146 -10.26 -5.82 4.04
C TYR A 146 -11.31 -5.09 3.19
N CYS A 147 -11.70 -5.69 2.07
CA CYS A 147 -12.66 -5.12 1.14
C CYS A 147 -14.07 -5.56 1.52
N MET A 148 -15.04 -4.66 1.52
CA MET A 148 -16.43 -4.98 1.83
C MET A 148 -17.37 -3.95 1.20
N ASP A 149 -18.66 -4.25 1.19
CA ASP A 149 -19.73 -3.38 0.69
C ASP A 149 -20.88 -3.25 1.72
N TYR A 150 -20.55 -3.30 3.01
CA TYR A 150 -21.53 -3.25 4.08
C TYR A 150 -22.48 -2.05 3.96
N PRO A 151 -23.78 -2.26 4.23
CA PRO A 151 -24.81 -1.22 4.09
C PRO A 151 -24.47 0.09 4.79
N ARG A 152 -24.87 1.22 4.19
CA ARG A 152 -24.63 2.59 4.72
C ARG A 152 -25.19 2.83 6.12
N ASP A 153 -26.31 2.18 6.41
CA ASP A 153 -27.03 2.23 7.68
C ASP A 153 -26.37 1.40 8.78
N MET A 154 -25.46 0.49 8.42
CA MET A 154 -24.61 -0.19 9.39
C MET A 154 -23.41 0.68 9.75
N GLN A 155 -23.28 1.04 11.02
CA GLN A 155 -22.10 1.77 11.50
C GLN A 155 -20.90 0.83 11.56
N VAL A 156 -19.92 1.04 10.67
CA VAL A 156 -18.70 0.23 10.59
C VAL A 156 -17.49 1.13 10.82
N ALA A 157 -16.67 0.81 11.82
CA ALA A 157 -15.38 1.46 11.99
C ALA A 157 -14.43 0.95 10.90
N THR A 158 -14.05 1.81 9.94
CA THR A 158 -13.22 1.39 8.81
C THR A 158 -11.75 1.19 9.21
N LYS A 159 -11.25 1.93 10.21
CA LYS A 159 -9.80 1.96 10.52
C LYS A 159 -8.98 2.27 9.26
N ASN A 160 -7.65 2.21 9.33
CA ASN A 160 -6.78 2.52 8.18
C ASN A 160 -6.60 1.34 7.18
N PHE A 161 -7.52 0.37 7.12
CA PHE A 161 -7.38 -0.81 6.25
C PHE A 161 -8.66 -1.40 5.69
N ILE A 162 -9.84 -0.98 6.15
CA ILE A 162 -11.10 -1.44 5.57
C ILE A 162 -11.46 -0.54 4.38
N LEU A 163 -11.68 -1.17 3.24
CA LEU A 163 -12.20 -0.55 2.03
C LEU A 163 -13.69 -0.89 1.90
N ASN A 164 -14.53 -0.15 2.64
CA ASN A 164 -15.98 -0.27 2.48
C ASN A 164 -16.42 0.58 1.28
N THR A 165 -16.77 -0.07 0.17
CA THR A 165 -17.22 0.59 -1.07
C THR A 165 -18.61 1.20 -0.99
N ASN A 166 -19.38 0.81 0.03
CA ASN A 166 -20.75 1.27 0.22
C ASN A 166 -20.86 2.31 1.35
N GLN A 167 -19.75 2.79 1.93
CA GLN A 167 -19.80 3.87 2.92
C GLN A 167 -20.29 5.20 2.30
N PRO A 168 -20.81 6.17 3.08
CA PRO A 168 -21.11 7.50 2.58
C PRO A 168 -19.87 8.19 2.00
N ILE A 169 -20.02 8.84 0.84
CA ILE A 169 -18.94 9.60 0.22
C ILE A 169 -18.56 10.77 1.13
N LYS A 170 -17.30 10.81 1.54
CA LYS A 170 -16.75 11.75 2.50
C LYS A 170 -15.45 12.37 1.99
N PRO A 171 -15.51 13.37 1.10
CA PRO A 171 -14.32 14.07 0.63
C PRO A 171 -13.58 14.74 1.81
N ILE A 172 -12.26 14.93 1.67
CA ILE A 172 -11.40 15.40 2.77
C ILE A 172 -11.81 16.78 3.34
N ASN A 173 -12.31 17.69 2.49
CA ASN A 173 -12.81 19.00 2.92
C ASN A 173 -14.06 18.86 3.80
N VAL A 174 -14.97 17.94 3.48
CA VAL A 174 -16.15 17.65 4.30
C VAL A 174 -15.74 17.05 5.65
N LEU A 175 -14.76 16.13 5.67
CA LEU A 175 -14.22 15.61 6.94
C LEU A 175 -13.57 16.72 7.78
N LYS A 176 -12.85 17.65 7.13
CA LYS A 176 -12.22 18.80 7.80
C LYS A 176 -13.25 19.71 8.47
N GLU A 177 -14.35 20.02 7.78
CA GLU A 177 -15.44 20.81 8.33
C GLU A 177 -16.06 20.16 9.57
N ASP A 178 -16.36 18.87 9.49
CA ASP A 178 -16.92 18.13 10.63
C ASP A 178 -15.93 18.01 11.80
N TYR A 179 -14.65 17.76 11.50
CA TYR A 179 -13.60 17.76 12.52
C TYR A 179 -13.54 19.09 13.24
N LYS A 180 -13.61 20.21 12.51
CA LYS A 180 -13.61 21.56 13.10
C LYS A 180 -14.90 21.90 13.85
N ARG A 181 -16.02 21.27 13.53
CA ARG A 181 -17.25 21.39 14.32
C ARG A 181 -17.11 20.72 15.69
N VAL A 182 -16.45 19.55 15.74
CA VAL A 182 -16.25 18.79 16.99
C VAL A 182 -15.08 19.31 17.81
N LEU A 183 -13.99 19.69 17.15
CA LEU A 183 -12.75 20.16 17.76
C LEU A 183 -12.32 21.51 17.14
N PRO A 184 -13.06 22.61 17.40
CA PRO A 184 -12.86 23.90 16.74
C PRO A 184 -11.46 24.48 16.95
N ASN A 185 -10.91 24.30 18.14
CA ASN A 185 -9.60 24.83 18.52
C ASN A 185 -8.45 23.88 18.15
N HIS A 186 -8.73 22.65 17.71
CA HIS A 186 -7.68 21.76 17.24
C HIS A 186 -7.41 21.99 15.75
N PRO A 187 -6.14 22.08 15.34
CA PRO A 187 -5.80 22.04 13.93
C PRO A 187 -6.25 20.73 13.28
N PHE A 188 -6.54 20.78 11.97
CA PHE A 188 -6.85 19.56 11.23
C PHE A 188 -5.55 18.78 10.98
N PRO A 189 -5.42 17.51 11.42
CA PRO A 189 -4.11 16.83 11.44
C PRO A 189 -3.50 16.51 10.08
N LEU A 190 -4.33 16.49 9.01
CA LEU A 190 -3.81 16.33 7.64
C LEU A 190 -3.38 17.66 7.01
N ASP A 191 -3.67 18.80 7.65
CA ASP A 191 -3.11 20.07 7.20
C ASP A 191 -1.61 20.08 7.46
N ARG A 192 -0.86 20.59 6.48
CA ARG A 192 0.60 20.50 6.41
C ARG A 192 1.33 21.17 7.57
N GLU A 193 0.75 22.24 8.10
CA GLU A 193 1.29 23.00 9.25
C GLU A 193 1.13 22.24 10.57
N ASN A 194 0.32 21.18 10.56
CA ASN A 194 -0.18 20.52 11.75
C ASN A 194 0.22 19.05 11.83
N LEU A 195 1.25 18.65 11.09
CA LEU A 195 1.77 17.28 11.05
C LEU A 195 2.36 16.79 12.38
N ALA A 196 2.54 17.70 13.36
CA ALA A 196 2.91 17.36 14.74
C ALA A 196 1.70 16.90 15.60
N PHE A 197 0.47 17.04 15.10
CA PHE A 197 -0.73 16.65 15.84
C PHE A 197 -1.14 15.22 15.51
N HIS A 198 -1.26 14.41 16.56
CA HIS A 198 -1.72 13.04 16.43
C HIS A 198 -3.23 12.98 16.13
N ILE A 199 -3.62 12.09 15.23
CA ILE A 199 -5.01 11.72 15.02
C ILE A 199 -5.39 10.73 16.13
N PRO A 200 -6.42 11.00 16.94
CA PRO A 200 -6.91 10.03 17.92
C PRO A 200 -7.31 8.72 17.25
N ASN A 201 -6.94 7.57 17.83
CA ASN A 201 -7.22 6.23 17.29
C ASN A 201 -8.71 5.97 16.99
N VAL A 202 -9.61 6.67 17.69
CA VAL A 202 -11.06 6.59 17.49
C VAL A 202 -11.54 7.29 16.21
N LEU A 203 -10.77 8.26 15.72
CA LEU A 203 -11.02 8.97 14.47
C LEU A 203 -10.27 8.34 13.29
N GLU A 204 -9.29 7.46 13.54
CA GLU A 204 -8.54 6.83 12.45
C GLU A 204 -9.44 5.98 11.55
N GLY A 205 -9.35 6.21 10.24
CA GLY A 205 -10.24 5.61 9.27
C GLY A 205 -9.74 5.71 7.83
N THR A 206 -10.30 4.88 6.97
CA THR A 206 -10.20 4.97 5.52
C THR A 206 -11.55 5.43 5.01
N TYR A 207 -11.56 6.56 4.31
CA TYR A 207 -12.76 7.23 3.84
C TYR A 207 -12.90 7.13 2.33
N LEU A 208 -14.09 6.79 1.85
CA LEU A 208 -14.44 6.84 0.42
C LEU A 208 -14.64 8.30 0.02
N SER A 209 -13.75 8.87 -0.80
CA SER A 209 -13.84 10.27 -1.24
C SER A 209 -14.62 10.47 -2.52
N ASN A 210 -14.68 9.47 -3.39
CA ASN A 210 -15.38 9.56 -4.68
C ASN A 210 -15.67 8.17 -5.26
N ILE A 211 -16.66 8.10 -6.14
CA ILE A 211 -16.91 6.95 -7.02
C ILE A 211 -16.98 7.48 -8.45
N GLU A 212 -16.24 6.86 -9.36
CA GLU A 212 -16.33 7.18 -10.79
C GLU A 212 -16.50 5.91 -11.60
N GLU A 213 -17.24 6.01 -12.70
CA GLU A 213 -17.38 4.93 -13.67
C GLU A 213 -16.65 5.30 -14.95
N LYS A 214 -15.84 4.37 -15.46
CA LYS A 214 -15.20 4.50 -16.75
C LYS A 214 -15.19 3.14 -17.45
N TRP A 215 -15.84 3.07 -18.60
CA TRP A 215 -16.06 1.81 -19.32
C TRP A 215 -16.80 0.80 -18.42
N SER A 216 -16.23 -0.39 -18.24
CA SER A 216 -16.74 -1.45 -17.37
C SER A 216 -16.24 -1.34 -15.92
N ASP A 217 -15.44 -0.32 -15.60
CA ASP A 217 -14.76 -0.20 -14.32
C ASP A 217 -15.46 0.81 -13.41
N VAL A 218 -15.78 0.37 -12.20
CA VAL A 218 -16.20 1.25 -11.09
C VAL A 218 -15.00 1.49 -10.19
N MET A 219 -14.58 2.75 -10.10
CA MET A 219 -13.41 3.19 -9.37
C MET A 219 -13.84 3.81 -8.03
N TYR A 220 -13.38 3.20 -6.95
CA TYR A 220 -13.61 3.69 -5.59
C TYR A 220 -12.35 4.40 -5.09
N TYR A 221 -12.44 5.70 -4.89
CA TYR A 221 -11.35 6.53 -4.42
C TYR A 221 -11.39 6.59 -2.90
N PHE A 222 -10.28 6.23 -2.25
CA PHE A 222 -10.14 6.25 -0.80
C PHE A 222 -8.97 7.12 -0.37
N TYR A 223 -9.06 7.68 0.85
CA TYR A 223 -7.91 8.25 1.56
C TYR A 223 -7.85 7.75 3.00
N GLN A 224 -6.63 7.69 3.55
CA GLN A 224 -6.37 7.26 4.91
C GLN A 224 -6.24 8.47 5.85
N PHE A 225 -7.22 8.65 6.73
CA PHE A 225 -7.14 9.58 7.86
C PHE A 225 -6.55 8.84 9.06
N CYS A 226 -5.22 8.72 9.12
CA CYS A 226 -4.51 8.08 10.24
C CYS A 226 -3.13 8.72 10.45
N ASN A 227 -2.50 8.47 11.61
CA ASN A 227 -1.18 9.00 11.92
C ASN A 227 -0.14 8.60 10.84
N TYR A 228 0.86 9.45 10.59
CA TYR A 228 1.88 9.22 9.55
C TYR A 228 2.57 7.85 9.68
N GLU A 229 2.84 7.39 10.89
CA GLU A 229 3.46 6.09 11.15
C GLU A 229 2.56 4.90 10.79
N ASN A 230 1.25 5.12 10.82
CA ASN A 230 0.22 4.15 10.47
C ASN A 230 -0.22 4.27 9.00
N ARG A 231 0.28 5.28 8.29
CA ARG A 231 -0.13 5.62 6.93
C ARG A 231 0.85 5.05 5.93
N SER A 232 0.34 4.25 5.01
CA SER A 232 1.17 3.57 4.02
C SER A 232 1.02 4.18 2.64
N ILE A 233 -0.23 4.42 2.22
CA ILE A 233 -0.62 5.02 0.94
C ILE A 233 -1.69 6.06 1.30
N ASP A 234 -1.42 7.34 1.04
CA ASP A 234 -2.29 8.43 1.48
C ASP A 234 -3.68 8.34 0.87
N GLU A 235 -3.69 8.09 -0.44
CA GLU A 235 -4.87 8.01 -1.29
C GLU A 235 -4.68 6.83 -2.24
N LEU A 236 -5.74 6.08 -2.49
CA LEU A 236 -5.70 4.93 -3.38
C LEU A 236 -6.99 4.79 -4.18
N VAL A 237 -6.90 4.07 -5.30
CA VAL A 237 -8.07 3.70 -6.10
C VAL A 237 -8.18 2.18 -6.12
N TYR A 238 -9.34 1.70 -5.69
CA TYR A 238 -9.71 0.30 -5.72
C TYR A 238 -10.77 0.07 -6.81
N ILE A 239 -10.57 -0.98 -7.61
CA ILE A 239 -11.56 -1.49 -8.55
C ILE A 239 -11.80 -2.97 -8.19
N LYS A 240 -13.07 -3.36 -8.04
CA LYS A 240 -13.43 -4.76 -7.73
C LYS A 240 -12.80 -5.70 -8.76
N ASP A 241 -12.24 -6.83 -8.30
CA ASP A 241 -11.54 -7.84 -9.11
C ASP A 241 -10.22 -7.45 -9.80
N LYS A 242 -9.91 -6.16 -9.89
CA LYS A 242 -8.60 -5.63 -10.32
C LYS A 242 -7.71 -5.30 -9.13
N GLY A 243 -8.29 -4.95 -7.98
CA GLY A 243 -7.58 -4.61 -6.74
C GLY A 243 -7.21 -3.14 -6.67
N ILE A 244 -6.10 -2.83 -6.01
CA ILE A 244 -5.56 -1.47 -5.93
C ILE A 244 -4.83 -1.17 -7.24
N VAL A 245 -5.29 -0.16 -7.97
CA VAL A 245 -4.81 0.21 -9.31
C VAL A 245 -4.18 1.60 -9.38
N ALA A 246 -4.29 2.38 -8.31
CA ALA A 246 -3.58 3.64 -8.18
C ALA A 246 -3.27 3.92 -6.71
N GLY A 247 -2.20 4.69 -6.46
CA GLY A 247 -1.81 5.08 -5.11
C GLY A 247 -1.00 6.37 -5.06
N ALA A 248 -1.14 7.10 -3.97
CA ALA A 248 -0.35 8.27 -3.65
C ALA A 248 0.80 7.88 -2.70
N TYR A 249 2.03 7.94 -3.20
CA TYR A 249 3.26 7.55 -2.48
C TYR A 249 4.13 8.75 -2.11
N GLY A 250 3.57 9.97 -2.07
CA GLY A 250 4.33 11.21 -1.86
C GLY A 250 5.23 11.18 -0.62
N ASP A 251 4.71 10.66 0.49
CA ASP A 251 5.43 10.52 1.76
C ASP A 251 6.70 9.66 1.68
N TYR A 252 6.79 8.74 0.71
CA TYR A 252 7.99 7.94 0.48
C TYR A 252 9.13 8.75 -0.17
N PHE A 253 8.78 9.57 -1.16
CA PHE A 253 9.74 10.37 -1.91
C PHE A 253 10.11 11.66 -1.16
N TYR A 254 9.16 12.23 -0.41
CA TYR A 254 9.29 13.53 0.26
C TYR A 254 8.91 13.44 1.76
N PRO A 255 9.67 12.69 2.56
CA PRO A 255 9.36 12.47 3.97
C PRO A 255 9.41 13.76 4.79
N ILE A 256 8.53 13.87 5.79
CA ILE A 256 8.42 15.02 6.70
C ILE A 256 9.74 15.21 7.47
N GLY A 257 10.20 16.46 7.61
CA GLY A 257 11.30 16.83 8.49
C GLY A 257 12.71 16.43 7.99
N LYS A 258 12.84 15.88 6.79
CA LYS A 258 14.14 15.56 6.18
C LYS A 258 14.43 16.49 5.00
N ILE A 259 15.71 16.83 4.80
CA ILE A 259 16.20 17.26 3.49
C ILE A 259 15.86 16.11 2.54
N ASP A 260 15.11 16.45 1.51
CA ASP A 260 14.58 15.56 0.50
C ASP A 260 15.62 14.55 0.01
N ARG A 261 15.21 13.28 -0.10
CA ARG A 261 16.07 12.19 -0.57
C ARG A 261 16.46 12.36 -2.04
N THR A 262 15.85 13.29 -2.75
CA THR A 262 16.11 13.63 -4.16
C THR A 262 16.87 14.95 -4.33
N GLY A 263 17.21 15.65 -3.26
CA GLY A 263 17.95 16.93 -3.32
C GLY A 263 17.10 18.15 -3.71
N THR A 264 15.79 18.00 -3.92
CA THR A 264 14.84 19.12 -4.11
C THR A 264 14.34 19.67 -2.78
N LYS A 265 13.76 20.88 -2.73
CA LYS A 265 13.12 21.36 -1.49
C LYS A 265 11.68 20.84 -1.47
N ARG A 266 11.13 20.53 -0.29
CA ARG A 266 9.70 20.18 -0.13
C ARG A 266 8.75 21.26 -0.71
N SER A 267 9.23 22.51 -0.81
CA SER A 267 8.54 23.64 -1.48
C SER A 267 8.38 23.46 -2.99
N ASP A 268 9.27 22.73 -3.65
CA ASP A 268 9.15 22.41 -5.08
C ASP A 268 8.10 21.32 -5.29
N TRP A 269 7.89 20.48 -4.27
CA TRP A 269 6.85 19.46 -4.27
C TRP A 269 5.43 20.00 -4.11
N ASP A 270 5.26 21.11 -3.39
CA ASP A 270 3.96 21.79 -3.35
C ASP A 270 3.48 22.10 -4.76
N LYS A 271 4.36 22.59 -5.63
CA LYS A 271 3.99 22.90 -7.03
C LYS A 271 3.58 21.66 -7.82
N VAL A 272 4.05 20.47 -7.44
CA VAL A 272 3.76 19.19 -8.12
C VAL A 272 2.46 18.55 -7.63
N ILE A 273 2.18 18.56 -6.32
CA ILE A 273 0.97 17.94 -5.73
C ILE A 273 -0.28 18.82 -5.79
N HIS A 274 -0.14 20.13 -5.94
CA HIS A 274 -1.30 21.03 -6.08
C HIS A 274 -2.00 20.85 -7.44
N GLY A 275 -1.43 20.08 -8.36
CA GLY A 275 -2.19 19.46 -9.44
C GLY A 275 -2.80 18.15 -8.95
N ALA A 276 -4.12 18.13 -8.67
CA ALA A 276 -4.85 16.90 -8.30
C ALA A 276 -4.59 15.71 -9.26
N LYS A 277 -4.28 16.01 -10.53
CA LYS A 277 -3.94 15.04 -11.58
C LYS A 277 -2.61 14.31 -11.36
N ASN A 278 -1.70 14.83 -10.55
CA ASN A 278 -0.34 14.30 -10.39
C ASN A 278 -0.16 13.52 -9.09
N ARG A 279 -1.12 13.56 -8.17
CA ARG A 279 -0.97 12.95 -6.84
C ARG A 279 -1.11 11.43 -6.87
N LEU A 280 -2.08 10.90 -7.61
CA LEU A 280 -2.29 9.46 -7.77
C LEU A 280 -1.45 8.93 -8.93
N LEU A 281 -0.57 7.98 -8.64
CA LEU A 281 0.13 7.22 -9.68
C LEU A 281 -0.76 6.06 -10.11
N TRP A 282 -1.20 6.09 -11.37
CA TRP A 282 -2.13 5.12 -11.96
C TRP A 282 -1.40 3.97 -12.65
N ALA A 283 -1.97 2.77 -12.57
CA ALA A 283 -1.52 1.59 -13.31
C ALA A 283 -1.42 1.86 -14.81
N GLU A 284 -0.23 1.67 -15.38
CA GLU A 284 0.02 1.85 -16.81
C GLU A 284 -0.78 0.85 -17.65
N GLU A 285 -0.97 -0.37 -17.13
CA GLU A 285 -1.77 -1.41 -17.79
C GLU A 285 -3.24 -1.00 -17.94
N LEU A 286 -3.79 -0.28 -16.95
CA LEU A 286 -5.17 0.19 -16.97
C LEU A 286 -5.35 1.36 -17.94
N LYS A 287 -4.38 2.29 -17.98
CA LYS A 287 -4.36 3.37 -18.98
C LYS A 287 -4.35 2.81 -20.40
N LYS A 288 -3.55 1.76 -20.63
CA LYS A 288 -3.49 1.06 -21.92
C LYS A 288 -4.84 0.40 -22.25
N GLU A 289 -5.44 -0.34 -21.32
CA GLU A 289 -6.75 -0.97 -21.49
C GLU A 289 -7.82 0.05 -21.92
N TRP A 290 -7.89 1.19 -21.23
CA TRP A 290 -8.87 2.23 -21.55
C TRP A 290 -8.62 2.88 -22.91
N LYS A 291 -7.35 3.12 -23.28
CA LYS A 291 -7.00 3.67 -24.58
C LYS A 291 -7.36 2.72 -25.73
N ASP A 292 -7.24 1.41 -25.51
CA ASP A 292 -7.62 0.41 -26.51
C ASP A 292 -9.15 0.37 -26.68
N LYS A 293 -9.92 0.42 -25.57
CA LYS A 293 -11.39 0.57 -25.62
C LYS A 293 -11.85 1.85 -26.33
N GLU A 294 -11.17 2.98 -26.07
CA GLU A 294 -11.43 4.26 -26.75
C GLU A 294 -11.28 4.13 -28.28
N LYS A 295 -10.19 3.49 -28.74
CA LYS A 295 -9.95 3.25 -30.17
C LYS A 295 -10.97 2.30 -30.80
N GLU A 296 -11.35 1.23 -30.11
CA GLU A 296 -12.38 0.30 -30.59
C GLU A 296 -13.70 1.02 -30.81
N LEU A 297 -14.10 1.88 -29.87
CA LEU A 297 -15.31 2.70 -30.00
C LEU A 297 -15.21 3.69 -31.17
N GLU A 298 -14.07 4.36 -31.35
CA GLU A 298 -13.85 5.26 -32.49
C GLU A 298 -13.93 4.54 -33.84
N ASN A 299 -13.33 3.36 -33.95
CA ASN A 299 -13.38 2.54 -35.17
C ASN A 299 -14.80 2.08 -35.48
N TRP A 300 -15.55 1.64 -34.47
CA TRP A 300 -16.96 1.27 -34.62
C TRP A 300 -17.83 2.44 -35.09
N LYS A 301 -17.57 3.66 -34.58
CA LYS A 301 -18.27 4.87 -35.03
C LYS A 301 -17.94 5.28 -36.46
N LYS A 302 -16.77 4.94 -36.98
CA LYS A 302 -16.32 5.25 -38.36
C LYS A 302 -16.70 4.19 -39.39
N GLY A 303 -17.01 2.97 -38.95
CA GLY A 303 -17.45 1.85 -39.78
C GLY A 303 -18.97 1.72 -39.92
N LYS A 304 -19.72 2.74 -39.47
CA LYS A 304 -21.15 2.96 -39.65
C LYS A 304 -21.36 4.29 -40.35
#